data_AF-A0A2N9MWA5-F1
#
_entry.id   AF-A0A2N9MWA5-F1
#
_cell.length_a   1.000
_cell.length_b   1.000
_cell.length_c   1.000
_cell.angle_alpha   90.00
_cell.angle_beta   90.00
_cell.angle_gamma   90.00
#
_symmetry.space_group_name_H-M   'P 1'
#
loop_
_entity.id
_entity.type
_entity.pdbx_description
1 polymer ?
#
loop_
_entity_poly.entity_id
_entity_poly.type
_entity_poly.pdbx_seq_one_letter_code
_entity_poly.pdbx_strand_id
1 'polypeptide(L)'
;MGPAASDPGRSRDRLSAGYLIALAARVVREVSELATRARETGKRLATLSIDTEIRFRSAAERAQFSSELTAAITQLAARYHDASALGGRTHRLVLVAHPLPQKNKETAV
;
A
#
# COMPACT_ATOMS: atom_id res chain seq x y z
N MET A 1 -2.76 -5.80 -25.81
CA MET A 1 -2.35 -5.59 -24.40
C MET A 1 -1.03 -4.84 -24.41
N GLY A 2 -1.05 -3.51 -24.34
CA GLY A 2 0.13 -2.66 -24.48
C GLY A 2 0.88 -2.45 -23.16
N PRO A 3 2.15 -1.98 -23.18
CA PRO A 3 3.04 -1.93 -22.02
C PRO A 3 2.68 -0.75 -21.12
N ALA A 4 1.57 -0.87 -20.40
CA ALA A 4 1.22 -0.01 -19.27
C ALA A 4 1.56 -0.74 -17.96
N ALA A 5 2.78 -1.27 -17.86
CA ALA A 5 3.42 -1.41 -16.55
C ALA A 5 3.86 0.00 -16.12
N SER A 6 2.88 0.86 -15.85
CA SER A 6 3.07 2.25 -15.47
C SER A 6 3.88 2.29 -14.19
N ASP A 7 5.10 2.81 -14.28
CA ASP A 7 5.87 3.26 -13.13
C ASP A 7 5.01 4.27 -12.34
N PRO A 8 4.70 4.00 -11.06
CA PRO A 8 4.04 4.96 -10.17
C PRO A 8 4.70 6.36 -10.19
N GLY A 9 6.00 6.47 -10.52
CA GLY A 9 6.68 7.75 -10.66
C GLY A 9 6.13 8.65 -11.79
N ARG A 10 5.40 8.09 -12.77
CA ARG A 10 4.87 8.84 -13.93
C ARG A 10 3.41 9.27 -13.81
N SER A 11 2.62 8.69 -12.91
CA SER A 11 1.20 9.03 -12.75
C SER A 11 1.05 10.16 -11.72
N ARG A 12 0.68 11.36 -12.19
CA ARG A 12 0.59 12.58 -11.39
C ARG A 12 -0.64 12.64 -10.48
N ASP A 13 -1.62 11.77 -10.67
CA ASP A 13 -2.82 11.69 -9.85
C ASP A 13 -2.71 10.56 -8.81
N ARG A 14 -2.18 10.90 -7.64
CA ARG A 14 -2.03 9.99 -6.49
C ARG A 14 -3.37 9.51 -5.92
N LEU A 15 -4.49 10.14 -6.31
CA LEU A 15 -5.84 9.76 -5.89
C LEU A 15 -6.55 8.87 -6.92
N SER A 16 -5.93 8.62 -8.09
CA SER A 16 -6.54 7.78 -9.12
C SER A 16 -6.52 6.29 -8.76
N ALA A 17 -7.55 5.56 -9.21
CA ALA A 17 -7.57 4.10 -9.15
C ALA A 17 -6.39 3.47 -9.90
N GLY A 18 -5.98 4.07 -11.03
CA GLY A 18 -4.81 3.62 -11.79
C GLY A 18 -3.50 3.68 -10.99
N TYR A 19 -3.31 4.75 -10.20
CA TYR A 19 -2.15 4.86 -9.32
C TYR A 19 -2.17 3.82 -8.20
N LEU A 20 -3.33 3.58 -7.58
CA LEU A 20 -3.48 2.52 -6.56
C LEU A 20 -3.13 1.14 -7.13
N ILE A 21 -3.64 0.81 -8.33
CA ILE A 21 -3.32 -0.45 -9.02
C ILE A 21 -1.82 -0.55 -9.31
N ALA A 22 -1.19 0.53 -9.79
CA ALA A 22 0.24 0.55 -10.06
C ALA A 22 1.09 0.33 -8.79
N LEU A 23 0.67 0.90 -7.65
CA LEU A 23 1.29 0.65 -6.35
C LEU A 23 1.12 -0.82 -5.92
N ALA A 24 -0.10 -1.37 -6.00
CA ALA A 24 -0.35 -2.77 -5.65
C ALA A 24 0.48 -3.73 -6.52
N ALA A 25 0.52 -3.50 -7.84
CA ALA A 25 1.32 -4.30 -8.75
C ALA A 25 2.83 -4.22 -8.43
N ARG A 26 3.33 -3.06 -7.99
CA ARG A 26 4.71 -2.91 -7.54
C ARG A 26 4.97 -3.71 -6.27
N VAL A 27 4.09 -3.63 -5.27
CA VAL A 27 4.22 -4.41 -4.03
C VAL A 27 4.28 -5.90 -4.34
N VAL A 28 3.40 -6.41 -5.22
CA VAL A 28 3.42 -7.82 -5.63
C VAL A 28 4.77 -8.22 -6.21
N ARG A 29 5.32 -7.43 -7.14
CA ARG A 29 6.64 -7.72 -7.75
C ARG A 29 7.76 -7.72 -6.71
N GLU A 30 7.89 -6.63 -5.95
CA GLU A 30 8.97 -6.43 -4.97
C GLU A 30 8.93 -7.51 -3.87
N VAL A 31 7.75 -7.80 -3.32
CA VAL A 31 7.59 -8.81 -2.26
C VAL A 31 7.80 -10.23 -2.79
N SER A 32 7.37 -10.54 -4.02
CA SER A 32 7.60 -11.87 -4.61
C SER A 32 9.10 -12.16 -4.78
N GLU A 33 9.87 -11.18 -5.27
CA GLU A 33 11.32 -11.30 -5.40
C GLU A 33 12.01 -11.49 -4.04
N LEU A 34 11.61 -10.70 -3.04
CA LEU A 34 12.15 -10.80 -1.67
C LEU A 34 11.81 -12.16 -1.03
N ALA A 35 10.58 -12.65 -1.22
CA ALA A 35 10.14 -13.93 -0.69
C ALA A 35 10.90 -15.10 -1.31
N THR A 36 11.14 -15.08 -2.62
CA THR A 36 11.97 -16.08 -3.31
C THR A 36 13.39 -16.11 -2.74
N ARG A 37 14.06 -14.95 -2.66
CA ARG A 37 15.42 -14.87 -2.12
C ARG A 37 15.51 -15.30 -0.66
N ALA A 38 14.51 -14.95 0.15
CA ALA A 38 14.45 -15.37 1.55
C ALA A 38 14.39 -16.90 1.68
N ARG A 39 13.60 -17.57 0.83
CA ARG A 39 13.53 -19.04 0.77
C ARG A 39 14.85 -19.66 0.33
N GLU A 40 15.45 -19.18 -0.75
CA GLU A 40 16.73 -19.67 -1.28
C GLU A 40 17.87 -19.56 -0.26
N THR A 41 17.85 -18.52 0.58
CA THR A 41 18.89 -18.27 1.57
C THR A 41 18.56 -18.81 2.98
N GLY A 42 17.41 -19.47 3.15
CA GLY A 42 16.95 -19.95 4.45
C GLY A 42 16.69 -18.85 5.49
N LYS A 43 16.47 -17.60 5.04
CA LYS A 43 16.27 -16.43 5.90
C LYS A 43 14.79 -16.09 6.03
N ARG A 44 14.41 -15.43 7.13
CA ARG A 44 13.07 -14.86 7.29
C ARG A 44 12.97 -13.49 6.62
N LEU A 45 11.86 -13.24 5.93
CA LEU A 45 11.50 -11.93 5.42
C LEU A 45 10.60 -11.22 6.45
N ALA A 46 11.08 -10.13 7.04
CA ALA A 46 10.30 -9.32 7.95
C ALA A 46 9.30 -8.46 7.17
N THR A 47 8.01 -8.73 7.31
CA THR A 47 6.90 -7.98 6.69
C THR A 47 5.92 -7.48 7.74
N LEU A 48 5.15 -6.46 7.39
CA LEU A 48 4.01 -5.97 8.14
C LEU A 48 2.80 -5.93 7.19
N SER A 49 1.68 -6.49 7.62
CA SER A 49 0.39 -6.43 6.92
C SER A 49 -0.70 -5.99 7.89
N ILE A 50 -1.56 -5.07 7.46
CA ILE A 50 -2.74 -4.63 8.19
C ILE A 50 -3.94 -4.83 7.26
N ASP A 51 -4.92 -5.61 7.70
CA ASP A 51 -6.16 -5.88 6.97
C ASP A 51 -7.35 -5.51 7.86
N THR A 52 -8.12 -4.52 7.45
CA THR A 52 -9.25 -4.00 8.23
C THR A 52 -10.29 -3.34 7.33
N GLU A 53 -11.56 -3.61 7.61
CA GLU A 53 -12.68 -2.93 6.97
C GLU A 53 -13.21 -1.83 7.90
N ILE A 54 -13.36 -0.62 7.36
CA ILE A 54 -13.87 0.54 8.11
C ILE A 54 -15.13 1.05 7.41
N ARG A 55 -16.22 1.12 8.18
CA ARG A 55 -17.47 1.76 7.73
C ARG A 55 -17.51 3.20 8.23
N PHE A 56 -17.45 4.15 7.31
CA PHE A 56 -17.60 5.58 7.61
C PHE A 56 -19.07 5.99 7.59
N ARG A 57 -19.48 6.87 8.51
CA ARG A 57 -20.82 7.48 8.53
C ARG A 57 -21.01 8.46 7.37
N SER A 58 -19.94 9.09 6.90
CA SER A 58 -19.98 10.07 5.80
C SER A 58 -18.67 10.18 5.03
N ALA A 59 -18.70 10.85 3.88
CA ALA A 59 -17.51 11.19 3.11
C ALA A 59 -16.57 12.13 3.87
N ALA A 60 -17.12 13.02 4.72
CA ALA A 60 -16.34 13.94 5.55
C ALA A 60 -15.55 13.19 6.63
N GLU A 61 -16.18 12.22 7.30
CA GLU A 61 -15.50 11.38 8.30
C GLU A 61 -14.38 10.55 7.66
N ARG A 62 -14.62 10.00 6.46
CA ARG A 62 -13.57 9.29 5.70
C ARG A 62 -12.37 10.19 5.38
N ALA A 63 -12.62 11.45 5.01
CA ALA A 63 -11.56 12.41 4.71
C ALA A 63 -10.77 12.78 5.98
N GLN A 64 -11.46 12.99 7.10
CA GLN A 64 -10.82 13.24 8.40
C GLN A 64 -9.94 12.06 8.84
N PHE A 65 -10.47 10.84 8.79
CA PHE A 65 -9.70 9.63 9.06
C PHE A 65 -8.43 9.54 8.20
N SER A 66 -8.55 9.84 6.90
CA SER A 66 -7.39 9.80 5.99
C SER A 66 -6.31 10.82 6.37
N SER A 67 -6.73 12.00 6.85
CA SER A 67 -5.83 13.05 7.34
C SER A 67 -5.11 12.62 8.62
N GLU A 68 -5.85 12.13 9.62
CA GLU A 68 -5.31 11.66 10.89
C GLU A 68 -4.35 10.47 10.70
N LEU A 69 -4.72 9.52 9.86
CA LEU A 69 -3.87 8.37 9.52
C LEU A 69 -2.57 8.81 8.85
N THR A 70 -2.64 9.75 7.90
CA THR A 70 -1.45 10.31 7.24
C THR A 70 -0.54 10.97 8.28
N ALA A 71 -1.09 11.80 9.16
CA ALA A 71 -0.33 12.47 10.21
C ALA A 71 0.34 11.47 11.16
N ALA A 72 -0.38 10.43 11.61
CA ALA A 72 0.15 9.39 12.48
C ALA A 72 1.32 8.63 11.84
N ILE A 73 1.19 8.24 10.57
CA ILE A 73 2.25 7.55 9.83
C ILE A 73 3.46 8.45 9.59
N THR A 74 3.25 9.73 9.23
CA THR A 74 4.36 10.69 9.07
C THR A 74 5.12 10.88 10.37
N GLN A 75 4.42 10.99 11.51
CA GLN A 75 5.06 11.10 12.82
C GLN A 75 5.86 9.85 13.19
N LEU A 76 5.35 8.64 12.90
CA LEU A 76 6.10 7.40 13.11
C LEU A 76 7.34 7.34 12.20
N ALA A 77 7.19 7.66 10.92
CA ALA A 77 8.30 7.67 9.97
C ALA A 77 9.39 8.65 10.41
N ALA A 78 9.04 9.88 10.79
CA ALA A 78 10.01 10.86 11.26
C ALA A 78 10.73 10.42 12.55
N ARG A 79 10.03 9.72 13.44
CA ARG A 79 10.59 9.24 14.71
C ARG A 79 11.59 8.10 14.54
N TYR A 80 11.33 7.18 13.60
CA TYR A 80 12.12 5.95 13.44
C TYR A 80 13.06 5.95 12.25
N HIS A 81 12.91 6.89 11.32
CA HIS A 81 13.84 7.03 10.20
C HIS A 81 15.19 7.55 10.67
N ASP A 82 16.24 6.78 10.40
CA ASP A 82 17.62 7.19 10.60
C ASP A 82 18.41 6.88 9.33
N ALA A 83 18.76 7.94 8.58
CA ALA A 83 19.55 7.83 7.36
C ALA A 83 21.03 7.49 7.62
N SER A 84 21.50 7.66 8.87
CA SER A 84 22.88 7.43 9.28
C SER A 84 23.12 6.03 9.89
N ALA A 85 22.05 5.25 10.11
CA ALA A 85 22.13 3.93 10.71
C ALA A 85 22.94 2.94 9.85
N LEU A 86 24.18 2.66 10.27
CA LEU A 86 25.05 1.66 9.63
C LEU A 86 24.40 0.28 9.68
N GLY A 87 24.24 -0.36 8.52
CA GLY A 87 23.54 -1.64 8.39
C GLY A 87 22.01 -1.53 8.45
N GLY A 88 21.46 -0.32 8.55
CA GLY A 88 20.04 -0.04 8.46
C GLY A 88 19.47 -0.53 7.12
N ARG A 89 18.27 -1.12 7.18
CA ARG A 89 17.56 -1.58 5.97
C ARG A 89 16.46 -0.60 5.64
N THR A 90 16.42 -0.16 4.40
CA THR A 90 15.29 0.64 3.93
C THR A 90 14.05 -0.26 3.85
N HIS A 91 13.03 0.09 4.62
CA HIS A 91 11.71 -0.51 4.51
C HIS A 91 10.80 0.42 3.74
N ARG A 92 10.12 -0.13 2.73
CA ARG A 92 9.06 0.59 2.03
C ARG A 92 7.75 0.37 2.78
N LEU A 93 7.06 1.47 3.08
CA LEU A 93 5.69 1.47 3.59
C LEU A 93 4.76 1.99 2.49
N VAL A 94 3.75 1.19 2.14
CA VAL A 94 2.67 1.59 1.24
C VAL A 94 1.36 1.37 1.99
N LEU A 95 0.52 2.40 2.04
CA LEU A 95 -0.82 2.36 2.62
C LEU A 95 -1.82 2.67 1.51
N VAL A 96 -2.84 1.84 1.39
CA VAL A 96 -3.93 2.01 0.42
C VAL A 96 -5.27 1.83 1.14
N ALA A 97 -6.27 2.58 0.71
CA ALA A 97 -7.65 2.40 1.14
C ALA A 97 -8.55 2.59 -0.09
N HIS A 98 -9.51 1.68 -0.27
CA HIS A 98 -10.45 1.72 -1.38
C HIS A 98 -11.86 1.34 -0.90
N PRO A 99 -12.92 1.78 -1.60
CA PRO A 99 -14.26 1.24 -1.37
C PRO A 99 -14.28 -0.27 -1.59
N LEU A 100 -15.08 -0.98 -0.80
CA LEU A 100 -15.37 -2.38 -1.09
C LEU A 100 -16.20 -2.48 -2.39
N PRO A 101 -15.94 -3.48 -3.25
CA PRO A 101 -16.81 -3.74 -4.39
C PRO A 101 -18.23 -3.99 -3.89
N GLN A 102 -19.23 -3.37 -4.52
CA GLN A 102 -20.61 -3.68 -4.23
C GLN A 102 -20.89 -5.11 -4.69
N LYS A 103 -21.46 -5.95 -3.82
CA LYS A 103 -22.06 -7.21 -4.27
C LYS A 103 -23.21 -6.82 -5.18
N ASN A 104 -23.07 -7.04 -6.49
CA ASN A 104 -24.22 -6.95 -7.38
C ASN A 104 -25.31 -7.86 -6.81
N LYS A 105 -26.53 -7.35 -6.65
CA LYS A 105 -27.68 -8.22 -6.54
C LYS A 105 -27.71 -9.00 -7.85
N GLU A 106 -27.29 -10.24 -7.81
CA GLU A 106 -27.48 -11.18 -8.90
C GLU A 106 -28.97 -11.13 -9.23
N THR A 107 -29.27 -10.71 -10.45
CA THR A 107 -30.60 -10.78 -11.02
C THR A 107 -31.02 -12.24 -10.97
N ALA A 108 -31.86 -12.58 -10.01
CA ALA A 108 -32.63 -13.81 -10.07
C ALA A 108 -33.54 -13.70 -11.31
N VAL A 109 -33.17 -14.41 -12.37
CA VAL A 109 -34.07 -14.81 -13.46
C VAL A 109 -34.05 -16.32 -13.51
#